data_AF-A0A520IZD1-F1
#
_entry.id   AF-A0A520IZD1-F1
#
_cell.length_a   1.000
_cell.length_b   1.000
_cell.length_c   1.000
_cell.angle_alpha   90.00
_cell.angle_beta   90.00
_cell.angle_gamma   90.00
#
_symmetry.space_group_name_H-M   'P 1'
#
loop_
_entity.id
_entity.type
_entity.pdbx_description
1 polymer ?
#
loop_
_entity_poly.entity_id
_entity_poly.type
_entity_poly.pdbx_seq_one_letter_code
_entity_poly.pdbx_strand_id
1 'polypeptide(L)'
;RRKQWIGNVVALGLASGFTEPLESTSIHMVQTGISKLLALFPDQGFSPVEIDTYNRLAETQFDQVRDFLVLHYHATRRTDSPFWREAGARAIPDSLAEKIALWRRRGRLFRWEDDLFAEASWVAVLLGQGIVPEGWDRLADTVDPRDVDARFDRLRVMFADAAARMPRHEDYLARTSPARVRA
;
A
#
# COMPACT_ATOMS: atom_id res chain seq x y z
N ARG A 1 -7.52 3.43 17.62
CA ARG A 1 -8.49 4.27 18.39
C ARG A 1 -9.64 4.65 17.47
N ARG A 2 -10.77 5.16 18.02
CA ARG A 2 -11.87 5.74 17.22
C ARG A 2 -11.60 7.16 16.72
N LYS A 3 -11.00 8.02 17.55
CA LYS A 3 -10.47 9.34 17.15
C LYS A 3 -9.01 9.45 17.58
N GLN A 4 -8.18 10.07 16.75
CA GLN A 4 -6.76 10.28 16.99
C GLN A 4 -6.45 11.67 17.56
N TRP A 5 -7.29 12.67 17.29
CA TRP A 5 -7.22 14.00 17.91
C TRP A 5 -8.48 14.25 18.75
N ILE A 6 -8.29 14.55 20.03
CA ILE A 6 -9.34 14.95 20.98
C ILE A 6 -8.88 16.18 21.78
N GLY A 7 -9.61 17.29 21.67
CA GLY A 7 -9.27 18.53 22.37
C GLY A 7 -7.88 19.03 21.98
N ASN A 8 -6.98 19.16 22.96
CA ASN A 8 -5.59 19.56 22.75
C ASN A 8 -4.61 18.38 22.66
N VAL A 9 -5.10 17.15 22.47
CA VAL A 9 -4.26 15.93 22.47
C VAL A 9 -4.37 15.22 21.12
N VAL A 10 -3.21 14.95 20.52
CA VAL A 10 -3.05 14.13 19.30
C VAL A 10 -2.28 12.86 19.64
N ALA A 11 -2.85 11.71 19.30
CA ALA A 11 -2.20 10.41 19.43
C ALA A 11 -1.42 10.07 18.15
N LEU A 12 -0.17 9.61 18.30
CA LEU A 12 0.69 9.17 17.21
C LEU A 12 1.27 7.78 17.50
N GLY A 13 1.60 7.04 16.45
CA GLY A 13 2.16 5.68 16.56
C GLY A 13 1.21 4.73 17.27
N LEU A 14 1.74 3.87 18.15
CA LEU A 14 0.97 2.86 18.88
C LEU A 14 -0.19 3.45 19.71
N ALA A 15 -0.09 4.71 20.14
CA ALA A 15 -1.17 5.38 20.87
C ALA A 15 -2.40 5.69 19.98
N SER A 16 -2.20 5.78 18.66
CA SER A 16 -3.23 6.09 17.66
C SER A 16 -3.92 4.81 17.14
N GLY A 17 -3.16 3.73 17.00
CA GLY A 17 -3.61 2.43 16.50
C GLY A 17 -2.41 1.53 16.18
N PHE A 18 -2.68 0.26 15.90
CA PHE A 18 -1.67 -0.72 15.54
C PHE A 18 -2.16 -1.61 14.41
N THR A 19 -1.26 -1.86 13.46
CA THR A 19 -1.39 -2.88 12.42
C THR A 19 -0.10 -3.69 12.41
N GLU A 20 -0.19 -4.96 12.04
CA GLU A 20 0.99 -5.82 11.92
C GLU A 20 1.99 -5.27 10.87
N PRO A 21 3.30 -5.60 10.98
CA PRO A 21 4.34 -4.99 10.17
C PRO A 21 4.50 -5.63 8.77
N LEU A 22 3.47 -6.29 8.23
CA LEU A 22 3.55 -7.02 6.96
C LEU A 22 3.97 -6.12 5.78
N GLU A 23 3.54 -4.86 5.79
CA GLU A 23 3.82 -3.87 4.74
C GLU A 23 4.61 -2.66 5.25
N SER A 24 5.36 -2.83 6.35
CA SER A 24 6.26 -1.80 6.92
C SER A 24 5.61 -0.42 7.13
N THR A 25 4.31 -0.37 7.46
CA THR A 25 3.53 0.88 7.51
C THR A 25 3.70 1.68 8.81
N SER A 26 4.25 1.11 9.89
CA SER A 26 4.24 1.73 11.22
C SER A 26 4.92 3.10 11.28
N ILE A 27 6.13 3.23 10.76
CA ILE A 27 6.85 4.52 10.75
C ILE A 27 6.14 5.50 9.81
N HIS A 28 5.63 5.02 8.69
CA HIS A 28 4.88 5.83 7.74
C HIS A 28 3.61 6.42 8.39
N MET A 29 2.86 5.65 9.19
CA MET A 29 1.70 6.13 9.94
C MET A 29 2.08 7.25 10.91
N VAL A 30 3.24 7.16 11.58
CA VAL A 30 3.72 8.23 12.45
C VAL A 30 4.01 9.50 11.63
N GLN A 31 4.76 9.37 10.52
CA GLN A 31 5.14 10.50 9.68
C GLN A 31 3.93 11.20 9.07
N THR A 32 2.94 10.44 8.63
CA THR A 32 1.72 10.99 8.03
C THR A 32 0.81 11.63 9.06
N GLY A 33 0.73 11.08 10.29
CA GLY A 33 0.06 11.77 11.40
C GLY A 33 0.71 13.11 11.72
N ILE A 34 2.04 13.17 11.79
CA ILE A 34 2.79 14.44 11.99
C ILE A 34 2.51 15.42 10.84
N SER A 35 2.57 14.96 9.59
CA SER A 35 2.38 15.81 8.41
C SER A 35 0.96 16.40 8.37
N LYS A 36 -0.06 15.59 8.69
CA LYS A 36 -1.46 16.05 8.81
C LYS A 36 -1.63 17.07 9.93
N LEU A 37 -0.97 16.85 11.08
CA LEU A 37 -1.01 17.79 12.19
C LEU A 37 -0.35 19.13 11.81
N LEU A 38 0.76 19.12 11.09
CA LEU A 38 1.41 20.35 10.63
C LEU A 38 0.56 21.10 9.59
N ALA A 39 -0.16 20.38 8.72
CA ALA A 39 -1.07 20.98 7.74
C ALA A 39 -2.33 21.60 8.38
N LEU A 40 -2.72 21.10 9.55
CA LEU A 40 -3.88 21.54 10.33
C LEU A 40 -3.43 22.07 11.70
N PHE A 41 -2.28 22.74 11.76
CA PHE A 41 -1.67 23.10 13.03
C PHE A 41 -2.54 24.11 13.78
N PRO A 42 -2.98 23.79 15.01
CA PRO A 42 -4.04 24.55 15.66
C PRO A 42 -3.50 25.83 16.30
N ASP A 43 -4.38 26.81 16.46
CA ASP A 43 -4.19 27.88 17.45
C ASP A 43 -4.67 27.43 18.85
N GLN A 44 -4.70 28.34 19.83
CA GLN A 44 -5.18 28.02 21.19
C GLN A 44 -6.69 27.73 21.28
N GLY A 45 -7.44 27.98 20.21
CA GLY A 45 -8.88 27.74 20.12
C GLY A 45 -9.24 26.30 19.76
N PHE A 46 -8.30 25.52 19.20
CA PHE A 46 -8.49 24.11 18.81
C PHE A 46 -9.79 23.88 18.02
N SER A 47 -9.86 24.45 16.82
CA SER A 47 -11.05 24.42 15.96
C SER A 47 -11.61 23.00 15.77
N PRO A 48 -12.90 22.75 16.10
CA PRO A 48 -13.53 21.45 15.85
C PRO A 48 -13.48 21.02 14.38
N VAL A 49 -13.49 21.98 13.44
CA VAL A 49 -13.43 21.71 12.00
C VAL A 49 -12.09 21.09 11.60
N GLU A 50 -10.99 21.59 12.15
CA GLU A 50 -9.66 21.06 11.90
C GLU A 50 -9.49 19.69 12.55
N ILE A 51 -9.97 19.53 13.79
CA ILE A 51 -9.94 18.27 14.53
C ILE A 51 -10.73 17.17 13.80
N ASP A 52 -11.94 17.47 13.34
CA ASP A 52 -12.76 16.50 12.62
C ASP A 52 -12.19 16.18 11.23
N THR A 53 -11.59 17.17 10.57
CA THR A 53 -10.86 16.95 9.30
C THR A 53 -9.65 16.03 9.50
N TYR A 54 -8.82 16.28 10.52
CA TYR A 54 -7.69 15.41 10.86
C TYR A 54 -8.15 13.98 11.12
N ASN A 55 -9.20 13.81 11.93
CA ASN A 55 -9.71 12.49 12.28
C ASN A 55 -10.23 11.72 11.06
N ARG A 56 -10.96 12.37 10.14
CA ARG A 56 -11.43 11.74 8.90
C ARG A 56 -10.29 11.29 8.00
N LEU A 57 -9.28 12.15 7.82
CA LEU A 57 -8.09 11.81 7.02
C LEU A 57 -7.29 10.66 7.65
N ALA A 58 -7.18 10.64 8.97
CA ALA A 58 -6.48 9.59 9.70
C ALA A 58 -7.23 8.26 9.67
N GLU A 59 -8.56 8.28 9.77
CA GLU A 59 -9.42 7.10 9.66
C GLU A 59 -9.33 6.47 8.26
N THR A 60 -9.46 7.29 7.22
CA THR A 60 -9.33 6.85 5.81
C THR A 60 -8.01 6.14 5.57
N GLN A 61 -6.92 6.70 6.09
CA GLN A 61 -5.59 6.11 5.96
C GLN A 61 -5.46 4.75 6.69
N PHE A 62 -6.07 4.62 7.88
CA PHE A 62 -6.08 3.35 8.60
C PHE A 62 -6.88 2.28 7.86
N ASP A 63 -8.00 2.66 7.25
CA ASP A 63 -8.83 1.75 6.46
C ASP A 63 -8.12 1.29 5.19
N GLN A 64 -7.38 2.17 4.50
CA GLN A 64 -6.52 1.80 3.37
C GLN A 64 -5.42 0.79 3.76
N VAL A 65 -4.76 1.00 4.91
CA VAL A 65 -3.78 0.04 5.45
C VAL A 65 -4.44 -1.31 5.74
N ARG A 66 -5.57 -1.28 6.45
CA ARG A 66 -6.33 -2.48 6.80
C ARG A 66 -6.71 -3.28 5.56
N ASP A 67 -7.28 -2.63 4.54
CA ASP A 67 -7.75 -3.31 3.34
C ASP A 67 -6.61 -3.97 2.58
N PHE A 68 -5.46 -3.30 2.46
CA PHE A 68 -4.28 -3.86 1.81
C PHE A 68 -3.69 -5.05 2.59
N LEU A 69 -3.69 -4.99 3.92
CA LEU A 69 -3.26 -6.11 4.77
C LEU A 69 -4.24 -7.29 4.69
N VAL A 70 -5.54 -7.03 4.75
CA VAL A 70 -6.57 -8.07 4.63
C VAL A 70 -6.48 -8.80 3.29
N LEU A 71 -6.15 -8.09 2.19
CA LEU A 71 -5.93 -8.71 0.89
C LEU A 71 -4.90 -9.86 0.97
N HIS A 72 -3.79 -9.66 1.69
CA HIS A 72 -2.73 -10.66 1.81
C HIS A 72 -3.21 -11.98 2.41
N TYR A 73 -4.16 -11.92 3.33
CA TYR A 73 -4.74 -13.09 3.96
C TYR A 73 -5.90 -13.68 3.15
N HIS A 74 -6.76 -12.81 2.61
CA HIS A 74 -7.97 -13.23 1.92
C HIS A 74 -7.69 -13.83 0.54
N ALA A 75 -6.75 -13.26 -0.22
CA ALA A 75 -6.38 -13.73 -1.57
C ALA A 75 -5.49 -14.99 -1.55
N THR A 76 -5.63 -15.85 -0.55
CA THR A 76 -4.82 -17.05 -0.42
C THR A 76 -5.34 -18.19 -1.29
N ARG A 77 -4.43 -19.02 -1.81
CA ARG A 77 -4.75 -20.33 -2.42
C ARG A 77 -4.48 -21.51 -1.48
N ARG A 78 -4.06 -21.20 -0.25
CA ARG A 78 -3.69 -22.20 0.74
C ARG A 78 -4.94 -22.79 1.38
N THR A 79 -5.00 -24.12 1.42
CA THR A 79 -6.07 -24.87 2.09
C THR A 79 -5.51 -25.85 3.12
N ASP A 80 -4.19 -25.82 3.35
CA ASP A 80 -3.43 -26.80 4.13
C ASP A 80 -3.67 -26.72 5.65
N SER A 81 -4.23 -25.61 6.15
CA SER A 81 -4.51 -25.44 7.57
C SER A 81 -5.90 -24.81 7.81
N PRO A 82 -6.50 -25.04 9.00
CA PRO A 82 -7.74 -24.35 9.38
C PRO A 82 -7.61 -22.83 9.27
N PHE A 83 -6.46 -22.28 9.66
CA PHE A 83 -6.16 -20.85 9.57
C PHE A 83 -6.33 -20.32 8.14
N TRP A 84 -5.69 -20.94 7.14
CA TRP A 84 -5.75 -20.45 5.77
C TRP A 84 -7.13 -20.63 5.12
N ARG A 85 -7.84 -21.72 5.47
CA ARG A 85 -9.21 -21.91 5.02
C ARG A 85 -10.15 -20.85 5.59
N GLU A 86 -9.99 -20.48 6.86
CA GLU A 86 -10.76 -19.40 7.47
C GLU A 86 -10.40 -18.04 6.89
N ALA A 87 -9.10 -17.74 6.74
CA ALA A 87 -8.63 -16.46 6.20
C ALA A 87 -9.19 -16.18 4.80
N GLY A 88 -9.19 -17.17 3.91
CA GLY A 88 -9.76 -17.05 2.56
C GLY A 88 -11.30 -17.00 2.52
N ALA A 89 -11.98 -17.52 3.54
CA ALA A 89 -13.46 -17.53 3.60
C ALA A 89 -14.05 -16.35 4.38
N ARG A 90 -13.25 -15.64 5.18
CA ARG A 90 -13.70 -14.53 6.01
C ARG A 90 -14.21 -13.37 5.15
N ALA A 91 -15.31 -12.76 5.59
CA ALA A 91 -15.85 -11.55 4.96
C ALA A 91 -14.82 -10.41 5.01
N ILE A 92 -14.76 -9.64 3.93
CA ILE A 92 -13.86 -8.50 3.76
C ILE A 92 -14.67 -7.19 3.74
N PRO A 93 -14.04 -6.04 4.02
CA PRO A 93 -14.68 -4.74 3.87
C PRO A 93 -15.18 -4.50 2.44
N ASP A 94 -16.31 -3.80 2.30
CA ASP A 94 -16.93 -3.51 1.00
C ASP A 94 -15.97 -2.76 0.06
N SER A 95 -15.16 -1.84 0.60
CA SER A 95 -14.12 -1.11 -0.12
C SER A 95 -13.09 -2.03 -0.78
N LEU A 96 -12.65 -3.07 -0.07
CA LEU A 96 -11.73 -4.07 -0.62
C LEU A 96 -12.44 -4.98 -1.63
N ALA A 97 -13.68 -5.40 -1.32
CA ALA A 97 -14.47 -6.25 -2.21
C ALA A 97 -14.71 -5.58 -3.57
N GLU A 98 -15.07 -4.29 -3.57
CA GLU A 98 -15.25 -3.49 -4.78
C GLU A 98 -13.95 -3.39 -5.58
N LYS A 99 -12.82 -3.08 -4.93
CA LYS A 99 -11.52 -2.99 -5.59
C LYS A 99 -11.11 -4.32 -6.23
N ILE A 100 -11.31 -5.45 -5.53
CA ILE A 100 -11.06 -6.80 -6.08
C ILE A 100 -11.99 -7.10 -7.26
N ALA A 101 -13.28 -6.79 -7.16
CA ALA A 101 -14.24 -7.05 -8.22
C ALA A 101 -13.90 -6.27 -9.50
N LEU A 102 -13.56 -4.99 -9.36
CA LEU A 102 -13.15 -4.12 -10.45
C LEU A 102 -11.87 -4.62 -11.12
N TRP A 103 -10.87 -4.99 -10.31
CA TRP A 103 -9.62 -5.59 -10.79
C TRP A 103 -9.88 -6.89 -11.54
N ARG A 104 -10.62 -7.83 -10.95
CA ARG A 104 -10.91 -9.14 -11.55
C ARG A 104 -11.59 -9.00 -12.91
N ARG A 105 -12.40 -7.96 -13.11
CA ARG A 105 -13.14 -7.80 -14.35
C ARG A 105 -12.27 -7.38 -15.53
N ARG A 106 -11.41 -6.37 -15.36
CA ARG A 106 -10.67 -5.73 -16.47
C ARG A 106 -9.26 -5.23 -16.11
N GLY A 107 -8.72 -5.60 -14.95
CA GLY A 107 -7.42 -5.14 -14.46
C GLY A 107 -7.42 -3.66 -14.06
N ARG A 108 -8.59 -3.12 -13.70
CA ARG A 108 -8.74 -1.69 -13.37
C ARG A 108 -8.45 -1.46 -11.89
N LEU A 109 -7.62 -0.47 -11.63
CA LEU A 109 -7.35 0.09 -10.31
C LEU A 109 -7.54 1.59 -10.41
N PHE A 110 -8.24 2.14 -9.42
CA PHE A 110 -8.29 3.58 -9.22
C PHE A 110 -7.65 3.89 -7.88
N ARG A 111 -7.01 5.06 -7.85
CA ARG A 111 -6.61 5.70 -6.61
C ARG A 111 -7.76 6.56 -6.15
N TRP A 112 -8.33 6.21 -5.00
CA TRP A 112 -9.27 7.06 -4.29
C TRP A 112 -8.51 7.80 -3.19
N GLU A 113 -8.80 9.09 -2.98
CA GLU A 113 -8.34 9.96 -1.89
C GLU A 113 -7.04 9.54 -1.16
N ASP A 114 -5.91 10.21 -1.46
CA ASP A 114 -4.64 10.04 -0.74
C ASP A 114 -4.19 8.58 -0.50
N ASP A 115 -4.54 7.68 -1.43
CA ASP A 115 -4.25 6.24 -1.37
C ASP A 115 -2.77 5.99 -1.03
N LEU A 116 -2.56 5.36 0.14
CA LEU A 116 -1.23 5.06 0.69
C LEU A 116 -0.39 4.20 -0.27
N PHE A 117 -1.01 3.15 -0.83
CA PHE A 117 -0.34 2.21 -1.71
C PHE A 117 -0.52 2.61 -3.15
N ALA A 118 0.59 2.63 -3.90
CA ALA A 118 0.56 2.90 -5.33
C ALA A 118 -0.13 1.77 -6.10
N GLU A 119 -0.60 2.07 -7.32
CA GLU A 119 -1.20 1.07 -8.21
C GLU A 119 -0.27 -0.13 -8.44
N ALA A 120 1.04 0.11 -8.58
CA ALA A 120 2.03 -0.95 -8.75
C ALA A 120 2.04 -1.95 -7.57
N SER A 121 1.83 -1.49 -6.33
CA SER A 121 1.75 -2.35 -5.15
C SER A 121 0.52 -3.26 -5.21
N TRP A 122 -0.64 -2.70 -5.58
CA TRP A 122 -1.87 -3.48 -5.78
C TRP A 122 -1.70 -4.50 -6.91
N VAL A 123 -1.14 -4.11 -8.06
CA VAL A 123 -0.86 -5.04 -9.17
C VAL A 123 0.03 -6.19 -8.72
N ALA A 124 1.11 -5.88 -7.99
CA ALA A 124 2.06 -6.89 -7.52
C ALA A 124 1.39 -7.92 -6.59
N VAL A 125 0.60 -7.46 -5.62
CA VAL A 125 -0.07 -8.36 -4.65
C VAL A 125 -1.21 -9.14 -5.32
N LEU A 126 -2.08 -8.47 -6.07
CA LEU A 126 -3.23 -9.11 -6.72
C LEU A 126 -2.77 -10.20 -7.71
N LEU A 127 -1.83 -9.88 -8.61
CA LEU A 127 -1.28 -10.89 -9.53
C LEU A 127 -0.45 -11.94 -8.80
N GLY A 128 0.41 -11.52 -7.87
CA GLY A 128 1.29 -12.42 -7.12
C GLY A 128 0.52 -13.46 -6.30
N GLN A 129 -0.67 -13.10 -5.81
CA GLN A 129 -1.56 -14.00 -5.08
C GLN A 129 -2.57 -14.74 -5.97
N GLY A 130 -2.52 -14.52 -7.28
CA GLY A 130 -3.27 -15.29 -8.27
C GLY A 130 -4.67 -14.75 -8.58
N ILE A 131 -4.97 -13.50 -8.22
CA ILE A 131 -6.16 -12.80 -8.71
C ILE A 131 -5.81 -12.24 -10.09
N VAL A 132 -6.01 -13.05 -11.12
CA VAL A 132 -5.78 -12.67 -12.52
C VAL A 132 -7.07 -12.08 -13.10
N PRO A 133 -7.02 -10.92 -13.76
CA PRO A 133 -8.17 -10.37 -14.46
C PRO A 133 -8.72 -11.31 -15.54
N GLU A 134 -10.04 -11.37 -15.67
CA GLU A 134 -10.77 -12.09 -16.73
C GLU A 134 -10.53 -11.51 -18.12
N GLY A 135 -10.05 -10.27 -18.19
CA GLY A 135 -9.67 -9.58 -19.41
C GLY A 135 -8.97 -8.27 -19.10
N TRP A 136 -8.71 -7.50 -20.15
CA TRP A 136 -8.02 -6.22 -20.09
C TRP A 136 -8.91 -5.09 -20.63
N ASP A 137 -8.47 -3.84 -20.45
CA ASP A 137 -9.16 -2.67 -21.02
C ASP A 137 -9.15 -2.70 -22.55
N ARG A 138 -10.31 -2.45 -23.18
CA ARG A 138 -10.49 -2.50 -24.64
C ARG A 138 -9.63 -1.51 -25.40
N LEU A 139 -9.16 -0.44 -24.75
CA LEU A 139 -8.19 0.46 -25.36
C LEU A 139 -6.86 -0.24 -25.72
N ALA A 140 -6.51 -1.35 -25.05
CA ALA A 140 -5.34 -2.12 -25.44
C ALA A 140 -5.52 -2.82 -26.80
N ASP A 141 -6.77 -3.09 -27.22
CA ASP A 141 -7.06 -3.73 -28.52
C ASP A 141 -6.76 -2.80 -29.71
N THR A 142 -6.50 -1.49 -29.47
CA THR A 142 -6.13 -0.53 -30.51
C THR A 142 -4.62 -0.48 -30.78
N VAL A 143 -3.83 -1.25 -30.04
CA VAL A 143 -2.37 -1.29 -30.15
C VAL A 143 -1.95 -2.56 -30.88
N ASP A 144 -1.03 -2.48 -31.83
CA ASP A 144 -0.50 -3.66 -32.52
C ASP A 144 0.23 -4.56 -31.50
N PRO A 145 -0.14 -5.86 -31.38
CA PRO A 145 0.52 -6.78 -30.47
C PRO A 145 2.04 -6.85 -30.66
N ARG A 146 2.53 -6.67 -31.90
CA ARG A 146 3.98 -6.67 -32.20
C ARG A 146 4.70 -5.48 -31.56
N ASP A 147 4.03 -4.33 -31.47
CA ASP A 147 4.57 -3.15 -30.79
C ASP A 147 4.60 -3.34 -29.27
N VAL A 148 3.61 -4.05 -28.73
CA VAL A 148 3.55 -4.42 -27.31
C VAL A 148 4.71 -5.35 -26.96
N ASP A 149 4.91 -6.43 -27.72
CA ASP A 149 6.00 -7.39 -27.51
C ASP A 149 7.36 -6.69 -27.61
N ALA A 150 7.57 -5.91 -28.67
CA ALA A 150 8.82 -5.17 -28.86
C ALA A 150 9.09 -4.18 -27.70
N ARG A 151 8.05 -3.57 -27.13
CA ARG A 151 8.18 -2.69 -25.97
C ARG A 151 8.57 -3.47 -24.71
N PHE A 152 7.95 -4.61 -24.45
CA PHE A 152 8.29 -5.44 -23.30
C PHE A 152 9.71 -6.02 -23.41
N ASP A 153 10.16 -6.40 -24.60
CA ASP A 153 11.54 -6.85 -24.81
C ASP A 153 12.56 -5.73 -24.51
N ARG A 154 12.29 -4.50 -24.96
CA ARG A 154 13.13 -3.35 -24.61
C ARG A 154 13.17 -3.09 -23.10
N LEU A 155 12.03 -3.15 -22.42
CA LEU A 155 11.96 -2.98 -20.97
C LEU A 155 12.74 -4.08 -20.25
N ARG A 156 12.63 -5.33 -20.70
CA ARG A 156 13.35 -6.47 -20.14
C ARG A 156 14.87 -6.29 -20.23
N VAL A 157 15.38 -5.90 -21.40
CA VAL A 157 16.81 -5.63 -21.59
C VAL A 157 17.26 -4.47 -20.72
N MET A 158 16.51 -3.36 -20.71
CA MET A 158 16.83 -2.18 -19.91
C MET A 158 16.91 -2.51 -18.41
N PHE A 159 15.98 -3.30 -17.87
CA PHE A 159 16.03 -3.71 -16.46
C PHE A 159 17.18 -4.66 -16.16
N ALA A 160 17.49 -5.60 -17.07
CA ALA A 160 18.62 -6.51 -16.90
C ALA A 160 19.96 -5.75 -16.91
N ASP A 161 20.14 -4.82 -17.85
CA ASP A 161 21.35 -3.99 -17.96
C ASP A 161 21.51 -3.07 -16.75
N ALA A 162 20.42 -2.48 -16.26
CA ALA A 162 20.44 -1.67 -15.05
C ALA A 162 20.86 -2.51 -13.83
N ALA A 163 20.25 -3.68 -13.64
CA ALA A 163 20.58 -4.59 -12.53
C ALA A 163 22.03 -5.08 -12.59
N ALA A 164 22.55 -5.42 -13.78
CA ALA A 164 23.93 -5.88 -13.97
C ALA A 164 24.97 -4.78 -13.66
N ARG A 165 24.60 -3.51 -13.81
CA ARG A 165 25.47 -2.36 -13.51
C ARG A 165 25.37 -1.89 -12.07
N MET A 166 24.37 -2.34 -11.31
CA MET A 166 24.26 -2.00 -9.90
C MET A 166 25.29 -2.78 -9.08
N PRO A 167 25.95 -2.14 -8.10
CA PRO A 167 26.77 -2.87 -7.16
C PRO A 167 25.90 -3.81 -6.32
N ARG A 168 26.51 -4.86 -5.76
CA ARG A 168 25.84 -5.63 -4.72
C ARG A 168 25.56 -4.74 -3.51
N HIS A 169 24.55 -5.14 -2.74
CA HIS A 169 24.07 -4.35 -1.61
C HIS A 169 25.20 -4.10 -0.59
N GLU A 170 25.96 -5.15 -0.24
CA GLU A 170 27.09 -5.07 0.68
C GLU A 170 28.21 -4.13 0.21
N ASP A 171 28.52 -4.15 -1.08
CA ASP A 171 29.58 -3.32 -1.67
C ASP A 171 29.16 -1.84 -1.69
N TYR A 172 27.86 -1.56 -1.87
CA TYR A 172 27.33 -0.20 -1.76
C TYR A 172 27.40 0.31 -0.31
N LEU A 173 26.90 -0.47 0.66
CA LEU A 173 26.92 -0.08 2.08
C LEU A 173 28.34 0.18 2.60
N ALA A 174 29.31 -0.67 2.23
CA ALA A 174 30.70 -0.50 2.64
C ALA A 174 31.28 0.86 2.20
N ARG A 175 30.82 1.40 1.06
CA ARG A 175 31.29 2.69 0.52
C ARG A 175 30.54 3.89 1.08
N THR A 176 29.22 3.80 1.28
CA THR A 176 28.37 4.96 1.63
C THR A 176 28.02 5.06 3.10
N SER A 177 28.05 3.94 3.81
CA SER A 177 27.65 3.87 5.22
C SER A 177 28.52 2.86 5.96
N PRO A 178 29.85 3.06 5.99
CA PRO A 178 30.73 2.19 6.75
C PRO A 178 30.26 2.22 8.21
N ALA A 179 29.66 1.13 8.65
CA ALA A 179 29.21 1.00 10.02
C ALA A 179 30.45 1.11 10.90
N ARG A 180 30.60 2.22 11.63
CA ARG A 180 31.54 2.29 12.74
C ARG A 180 30.98 1.38 13.82
N VAL A 181 31.39 0.12 13.80
CA VAL A 181 31.20 -0.78 14.93
C VAL A 181 31.95 -0.12 16.09
N ARG A 182 31.19 0.51 17.00
CA ARG A 182 31.76 0.90 18.29
C ARG A 182 32.02 -0.42 19.02
N ALA A 183 33.29 -0.72 19.23
CA ALA A 183 33.73 -1.78 20.15
C ALA A 183 33.30 -1.45 21.59
#